data_AF-A0A8T4Q2Z6-F1
#
_entry.id   AF-A0A8T4Q2Z6-F1
#
_cell.length_a   1.000
_cell.length_b   1.000
_cell.length_c   1.000
_cell.angle_alpha   90.00
_cell.angle_beta   90.00
_cell.angle_gamma   90.00
#
_symmetry.space_group_name_H-M   'P 1'
#
loop_
_entity.id
_entity.type
_entity.pdbx_description
1 polymer ?
#
loop_
_entity_poly.entity_id
_entity_poly.type
_entity_poly.pdbx_seq_one_letter_code
_entity_poly.pdbx_strand_id
1 'polypeptide(L)' 'MDKVFAIKFTFVDKNIHTEMHQQGITPQEAIGLLEMAKQQLLDSVKAGQVFHGVNKHE' A
#
# COMPACT_ATOMS: atom_id res chain seq x y z
N MET A 1 -18.72 7.64 6.65
CA MET A 1 -17.44 7.69 7.38
C MET A 1 -16.38 7.23 6.41
N ASP A 2 -15.49 8.12 6.01
CA ASP A 2 -14.43 7.77 5.05
C ASP A 2 -13.34 7.00 5.79
N LYS A 3 -13.02 5.80 5.29
CA LYS A 3 -11.90 4.99 5.77
C LYS A 3 -10.73 5.21 4.84
N VAL A 4 -9.58 5.61 5.40
CA VAL A 4 -8.35 5.84 4.63
C VAL A 4 -7.27 4.93 5.17
N PHE A 5 -6.62 4.19 4.27
CA PHE A 5 -5.40 3.42 4.54
C PHE A 5 -4.39 3.72 3.44
N ALA A 6 -3.25 4.30 3.79
CA ALA A 6 -2.20 4.64 2.83
C ALA A 6 -0.84 4.17 3.35
N ILE A 7 -0.08 3.54 2.46
CA ILE A 7 1.32 3.17 2.69
C ILE A 7 2.16 3.93 1.68
N LYS A 8 3.17 4.64 2.17
CA LYS A 8 4.13 5.36 1.35
C LYS A 8 5.51 4.75 1.58
N PHE A 9 6.17 4.42 0.48
CA PHE A 9 7.57 4.01 0.48
C PHE A 9 8.41 5.14 -0.10
N THR A 10 9.40 5.61 0.66
CA THR A 10 10.35 6.63 0.23
C THR A 10 11.75 5.99 0.20
N PHE A 11 12.46 6.13 -0.92
CA PHE A 11 13.82 5.61 -1.07
C PHE A 11 14.81 6.77 -0.85
N VAL A 12 15.65 6.67 0.19
CA VAL A 12 16.67 7.68 0.53
C VAL A 12 17.97 6.95 0.82
N ASP A 13 19.06 7.29 0.11
CA ASP A 13 20.39 6.70 0.30
C ASP A 13 20.42 5.15 0.34
N LYS A 14 19.71 4.50 -0.59
CA LYS A 14 19.50 3.04 -0.66
C LYS A 14 18.74 2.42 0.51
N ASN A 15 18.26 3.23 1.46
CA ASN A 15 17.36 2.80 2.52
C ASN A 15 15.90 3.01 2.11
N ILE A 16 15.03 2.14 2.62
CA ILE A 16 13.58 2.24 2.43
C ILE A 16 13.00 2.80 3.72
N HIS A 17 12.31 3.93 3.60
CA HIS A 17 11.49 4.52 4.65
C HIS A 17 10.03 4.23 4.35
N THR A 18 9.33 3.64 5.31
CA THR A 18 7.91 3.30 5.16
C THR A 18 7.10 4.15 6.12
N GLU A 19 6.14 4.88 5.59
CA GLU A 19 5.16 5.67 6.35
C GLU A 19 3.77 5.07 6.15
N MET A 20 3.01 4.93 7.25
CA MET A 20 1.63 4.43 7.23
C MET A 20 0.70 5.49 7.78
N HIS A 21 -0.34 5.83 7.02
CA HIS A 21 -1.41 6.72 7.45
C HIS A 21 -2.74 5.97 7.46
N GLN A 22 -3.47 6.05 8.56
CA GLN A 22 -4.78 5.43 8.70
C GLN A 22 -5.78 6.37 9.39
N GLN A 23 -7.01 6.40 8.89
CA GLN A 23 -8.13 7.16 9.45
C GLN A 23 -9.39 6.29 9.45
N GLY A 24 -10.03 6.14 10.60
CA GLY A 24 -11.27 5.36 10.73
C GLY A 24 -11.10 3.84 10.56
N ILE A 25 -9.87 3.33 10.77
CA ILE A 25 -9.51 1.92 10.63
C ILE A 25 -8.89 1.44 11.93
N THR A 26 -9.31 0.27 12.39
CA THR A 26 -8.75 -0.39 13.58
C THR A 26 -7.41 -1.05 13.26
N PRO A 27 -6.55 -1.29 14.26
CA PRO A 27 -5.27 -1.98 14.05
C PRO A 27 -5.43 -3.37 13.38
N GLN A 28 -6.48 -4.12 13.71
CA GLN A 28 -6.74 -5.44 13.13
C GLN A 28 -7.13 -5.34 11.64
N GLU A 29 -8.00 -4.38 11.30
CA GLU A 29 -8.32 -4.09 9.90
C GLU A 29 -7.09 -3.65 9.12
N ALA A 30 -6.23 -2.82 9.72
CA ALA A 30 -4.98 -2.37 9.11
C ALA A 30 -4.01 -3.53 8.82
N ILE A 31 -3.87 -4.49 9.75
CA ILE A 31 -3.06 -5.71 9.54
C ILE A 31 -3.61 -6.51 8.37
N GLY A 32 -4.93 -6.73 8.32
CA GLY A 32 -5.56 -7.44 7.20
C GLY A 32 -5.32 -6.75 5.86
N LEU A 33 -5.46 -5.43 5.81
CA LEU A 33 -5.19 -4.64 4.61
C LEU A 33 -3.71 -4.71 4.18
N LEU A 34 -2.77 -4.73 5.13
CA LEU A 34 -1.35 -4.89 4.85
C LEU A 34 -1.04 -6.26 4.24
N GLU A 35 -1.63 -7.33 4.77
CA GLU A 35 -1.43 -8.69 4.24
C GLU A 35 -1.98 -8.82 2.82
N MET A 36 -3.17 -8.26 2.57
CA MET A 36 -3.78 -8.22 1.24
C MET A 36 -2.92 -7.41 0.26
N ALA A 37 -2.49 -6.21 0.64
CA ALA A 37 -1.64 -5.36 -0.19
C ALA A 37 -0.31 -6.04 -0.52
N LYS A 38 0.33 -6.69 0.46
CA LYS A 38 1.56 -7.48 0.25
C LYS A 38 1.34 -8.58 -0.78
N GLN A 39 0.27 -9.36 -0.64
CA GLN A 39 0.00 -10.48 -1.54
C GLN A 39 -0.25 -9.99 -2.97
N GLN A 40 -1.07 -8.94 -3.14
CA GLN A 40 -1.33 -8.34 -4.45
C GLN A 40 -0.06 -7.79 -5.10
N LEU A 41 0.80 -7.10 -4.33
CA LEU A 41 2.08 -6.59 -4.83
C LEU A 41 2.97 -7.72 -5.34
N LEU A 42 3.09 -8.82 -4.58
CA LEU A 42 3.89 -9.98 -4.96
C LEU A 42 3.34 -10.67 -6.20
N ASP A 43 2.02 -10.84 -6.29
CA ASP A 43 1.38 -11.53 -7.41
C ASP A 43 1.50 -10.73 -8.71
N SER A 44 1.32 -9.41 -8.66
CA SER A 44 1.53 -8.55 -9.84
C SER A 44 2.99 -8.52 -10.28
N VAL A 45 3.95 -8.46 -9.36
CA VAL A 45 5.38 -8.54 -9.71
C VAL A 45 5.70 -9.87 -10.39
N LYS A 46 5.20 -10.99 -9.86
CA LYS A 46 5.35 -12.32 -10.50
C LYS A 46 4.71 -12.37 -11.88
N ALA A 47 3.58 -11.68 -12.07
CA ALA A 47 2.89 -11.58 -13.34
C ALA A 47 3.54 -10.57 -14.32
N GLY A 48 4.62 -9.89 -13.94
CA GLY A 48 5.26 -8.85 -14.75
C GLY A 48 4.43 -7.57 -14.89
N GLN A 49 3.40 -7.40 -14.07
CA GLN A 49 2.54 -6.22 -14.04
C GLN A 49 3.14 -5.20 -13.08
N VAL A 50 3.79 -4.18 -13.63
CA VAL A 50 4.19 -3.00 -12.86
C VAL A 50 2.91 -2.20 -12.57
N PHE A 51 2.62 -1.95 -11.28
CA PHE A 51 1.49 -1.12 -10.89
C PHE A 51 1.62 0.26 -11.53
N HIS A 52 0.80 0.55 -12.53
CA HIS A 52 0.48 1.92 -12.88
C HIS A 52 -0.45 2.40 -11.78
N GLY A 53 0.02 3.30 -10.92
CA GLY A 53 -0.81 3.91 -9.89
C GLY A 53 -2.11 4.40 -10.55
N VAL A 54 -3.26 3.95 -10.04
CA VAL A 54 -4.56 4.39 -10.55
C VAL A 54 -4.65 5.88 -10.20
N ASN A 55 -4.33 6.74 -11.16
CA ASN A 55 -4.66 8.15 -11.06
C ASN A 55 -6.19 8.21 -10.96
N LYS A 56 -6.71 8.66 -9.81
CA LYS A 56 -8.14 8.88 -9.58
C LYS A 56 -8.67 10.12 -10.36
N HIS A 57 -8.19 10.31 -11.59
CA HIS A 57 -8.56 11.38 -12.50
C HIS A 57 -8.83 10.86 -13.93
N GLU A 58 -9.30 9.62 -14.08
CA GLU A 58 -9.94 9.10 -15.29
C GLU A 58 -11.34 8.57 -14.98
#